data_AF-A0A6B3H3S5-F1
#
_entry.id   AF-A0A6B3H3S5-F1
#
_cell.length_a   1.000
_cell.length_b   1.000
_cell.length_c   1.000
_cell.angle_alpha   90.00
_cell.angle_beta   90.00
_cell.angle_gamma   90.00
#
_symmetry.space_group_name_H-M   'P 1'
#
loop_
_entity.id
_entity.type
_entity.pdbx_description
1 polymer ?
#
loop_
_entity_poly.entity_id
_entity_poly.type
_entity_poly.pdbx_seq_one_letter_code
_entity_poly.pdbx_strand_id
1 'polypeptide(L)'
;MDNKRTLYRDLLIALHNWHDCLMSLWQEGNRDGLHDARTTAYRLGVEAGLIAQPATRIAIKEARRGLLAVQAAMARNQVPQGATDPCSEAKPLLTALEEVLHVELSWADRSAATER
;
A
#
# COMPACT_ATOMS: atom_id res chain seq x y z
N MET A 1 -4.73 7.07 19.84
CA MET A 1 -5.67 6.37 18.94
C MET A 1 -5.80 7.09 17.61
N ASP A 2 -6.12 8.39 17.61
CA ASP A 2 -6.28 9.19 16.38
C ASP A 2 -5.02 9.20 15.48
N ASN A 3 -3.83 9.32 16.05
CA ASN A 3 -2.59 9.33 15.24
C ASN A 3 -2.36 8.02 14.47
N LYS A 4 -2.74 6.87 15.04
CA LYS A 4 -2.57 5.56 14.39
C LYS A 4 -3.58 5.37 13.25
N ARG A 5 -4.83 5.76 13.48
CA ARG A 5 -5.89 5.75 12.45
C ARG A 5 -5.53 6.67 11.28
N THR A 6 -5.08 7.89 11.57
CA THR A 6 -4.62 8.86 10.57
C THR A 6 -3.45 8.29 9.77
N LEU A 7 -2.42 7.76 10.43
CA LEU A 7 -1.28 7.17 9.75
C LEU A 7 -1.65 6.00 8.83
N TYR A 8 -2.56 5.12 9.27
CA TYR A 8 -3.00 3.97 8.47
C TYR A 8 -3.82 4.40 7.26
N ARG A 9 -4.71 5.38 7.43
CA ARG A 9 -5.46 6.00 6.32
C ARG A 9 -4.50 6.64 5.32
N ASP A 10 -3.55 7.44 5.80
CA ASP A 10 -2.62 8.17 4.94
C ASP A 10 -1.69 7.20 4.18
N LEU A 11 -1.29 6.10 4.82
CA LEU A 11 -0.56 5.01 4.15
C LEU A 11 -1.39 4.37 3.02
N LEU A 12 -2.67 4.06 3.27
CA LEU A 12 -3.54 3.50 2.22
C LEU A 12 -3.68 4.45 1.04
N ILE A 13 -3.91 5.74 1.31
CA ILE A 13 -3.99 6.77 0.26
C ILE A 13 -2.68 6.81 -0.54
N ALA A 14 -1.52 6.79 0.13
CA ALA A 14 -0.23 6.83 -0.56
C ALA A 14 0.05 5.58 -1.42
N LEU A 15 -0.36 4.39 -0.96
CA LEU A 15 -0.22 3.15 -1.73
C LEU A 15 -1.13 3.15 -2.97
N HIS A 16 -2.37 3.63 -2.84
CA HIS A 16 -3.28 3.77 -3.97
C HIS A 16 -2.79 4.82 -4.97
N ASN A 17 -2.30 5.96 -4.49
CA ASN A 17 -1.69 6.96 -5.36
C ASN A 17 -0.48 6.40 -6.14
N TRP A 18 0.34 5.53 -5.51
CA TRP A 18 1.40 4.85 -6.23
C TRP A 18 0.88 3.86 -7.27
N HIS A 19 -0.16 3.07 -6.94
CA HIS A 19 -0.86 2.23 -7.91
C HIS A 19 -1.36 3.06 -9.12
N ASP A 20 -1.97 4.21 -8.88
CA ASP A 20 -2.53 5.06 -9.94
C ASP A 20 -1.45 5.68 -10.82
N CYS A 21 -0.30 6.07 -10.24
CA CYS A 21 0.87 6.47 -11.01
C CYS A 21 1.41 5.31 -11.89
N LEU A 22 1.38 4.06 -11.40
CA LEU A 22 1.78 2.90 -12.22
C LEU A 22 0.80 2.64 -13.36
N MET A 23 -0.50 2.78 -13.12
CA MET A 23 -1.51 2.68 -14.17
C MET A 23 -1.35 3.77 -15.22
N SER A 24 -1.10 5.02 -14.80
CA SER A 24 -0.85 6.16 -15.70
C SER A 24 0.44 5.96 -16.51
N LEU A 25 1.50 5.44 -15.90
CA LEU A 25 2.73 5.05 -16.60
C LEU A 25 2.45 4.01 -17.68
N TRP A 26 1.63 3.02 -17.38
CA TRP A 26 1.32 1.96 -18.33
C TRP A 26 0.44 2.41 -19.50
N GLN A 27 -0.58 3.22 -19.22
CA GLN A 27 -1.56 3.66 -20.22
C GLN A 27 -1.04 4.81 -21.08
N GLU A 28 -0.32 5.75 -20.47
CA GLU A 28 0.02 7.04 -21.08
C GLU A 28 1.54 7.25 -21.21
N GLY A 29 2.36 6.35 -20.65
CA GLY A 29 3.80 6.56 -20.55
C GLY A 29 4.19 7.65 -19.54
N ASN A 30 3.23 8.16 -18.76
CA ASN A 30 3.42 9.26 -17.83
C ASN A 30 4.18 8.81 -16.58
N ARG A 31 5.33 9.45 -16.29
CA ARG A 31 6.18 9.16 -15.13
C ARG A 31 6.01 10.16 -13.99
N ASP A 32 5.23 11.21 -14.21
CA ASP A 32 5.09 12.32 -13.28
C ASP A 32 4.54 11.82 -11.94
N GLY A 33 5.15 12.27 -10.84
CA GLY A 33 4.76 11.90 -9.49
C GLY A 33 5.03 10.45 -9.07
N LEU A 34 5.45 9.54 -9.95
CA LEU A 34 5.68 8.14 -9.60
C LEU A 34 6.75 7.96 -8.51
N HIS A 35 7.84 8.73 -8.61
CA HIS A 35 8.90 8.70 -7.60
C HIS A 35 8.39 9.20 -6.24
N ASP A 36 7.64 10.29 -6.23
CA ASP A 36 7.14 10.93 -5.00
C ASP A 36 6.06 10.08 -4.34
N ALA A 37 5.15 9.49 -5.12
CA ALA A 37 4.15 8.54 -4.65
C ALA A 37 4.81 7.34 -3.97
N ARG A 38 5.82 6.74 -4.63
CA ARG A 38 6.59 5.62 -4.06
C ARG A 38 7.30 6.02 -2.77
N THR A 39 7.98 7.16 -2.75
CA THR A 39 8.74 7.64 -1.59
C THR A 39 7.81 7.94 -0.40
N THR A 40 6.64 8.52 -0.68
CA THR A 40 5.61 8.78 0.35
C THR A 40 5.07 7.48 0.94
N ALA A 41 4.69 6.53 0.10
CA ALA A 41 4.23 5.20 0.54
C ALA A 41 5.32 4.45 1.33
N TYR A 42 6.58 4.57 0.93
CA TYR A 42 7.71 4.00 1.66
C TYR A 42 7.81 4.57 3.07
N ARG A 43 7.83 5.90 3.22
CA ARG A 43 7.97 6.60 4.50
C ARG A 43 6.84 6.22 5.45
N LEU A 44 5.59 6.38 5.00
CA LEU A 44 4.41 6.04 5.81
C LEU A 44 4.38 4.56 6.16
N GLY A 45 4.82 3.68 5.26
CA GLY A 45 4.90 2.24 5.52
C GLY A 45 5.95 1.88 6.59
N VAL A 46 7.06 2.62 6.66
CA VAL A 46 8.05 2.46 7.75
C VAL A 46 7.45 2.93 9.07
N GLU A 47 6.87 4.13 9.11
CA GLU A 47 6.25 4.68 10.31
C GLU A 47 5.13 3.77 10.85
N ALA A 48 4.23 3.32 9.97
CA ALA A 48 3.17 2.39 10.33
C ALA A 48 3.74 1.06 10.83
N GLY A 49 4.77 0.53 10.16
CA GLY A 49 5.43 -0.72 10.54
C GLY A 49 6.05 -0.71 11.94
N LEU A 50 6.42 0.46 12.47
CA LEU A 50 6.97 0.59 13.83
C LEU A 50 5.90 0.35 14.91
N ILE A 51 4.66 0.75 14.66
CA ILE A 51 3.55 0.70 15.62
C ILE A 51 2.53 -0.41 15.33
N ALA A 52 2.69 -1.09 14.20
CA ALA A 52 1.81 -2.15 13.72
C ALA A 52 2.06 -3.49 14.42
N GLN A 53 0.99 -4.26 14.60
CA GLN A 53 1.08 -5.66 14.99
C GLN A 53 1.80 -6.48 13.90
N PRO A 54 2.34 -7.66 14.23
CA PRO A 54 3.12 -8.46 13.29
C PRO A 54 2.40 -8.75 11.96
N ALA A 55 1.11 -9.13 12.00
CA ALA A 55 0.33 -9.42 10.80
C ALA A 55 0.20 -8.19 9.88
N THR A 56 -0.16 -7.04 10.44
CA THR A 56 -0.25 -5.75 9.72
C THR A 56 1.09 -5.34 9.15
N ARG A 57 2.17 -5.50 9.90
CA ARG A 57 3.53 -5.21 9.43
C ARG A 57 3.92 -6.07 8.23
N ILE A 58 3.52 -7.34 8.20
CA ILE A 58 3.73 -8.23 7.05
C ILE A 58 2.90 -7.74 5.87
N ALA A 59 1.62 -7.45 6.07
CA ALA A 59 0.73 -6.96 5.00
C ALA A 59 1.25 -5.65 4.36
N ILE A 60 1.77 -4.71 5.17
CA ILE A 60 2.38 -3.46 4.67
C ILE A 60 3.57 -3.77 3.76
N LYS A 61 4.41 -4.74 4.13
CA LYS A 61 5.59 -5.13 3.34
C LYS A 61 5.18 -5.81 2.04
N GLU A 62 4.22 -6.72 2.08
CA GLU A 62 3.75 -7.45 0.90
C GLU A 62 3.05 -6.52 -0.10
N ALA A 63 2.16 -5.62 0.35
CA ALA A 63 1.55 -4.61 -0.51
C ALA A 63 2.58 -3.76 -1.26
N ARG A 64 3.60 -3.27 -0.53
CA ARG A 64 4.71 -2.52 -1.13
C ARG A 64 5.53 -3.37 -2.09
N ARG A 65 5.79 -4.63 -1.76
CA ARG A 65 6.53 -5.56 -2.62
C ARG A 65 5.80 -5.81 -3.93
N GLY A 66 4.48 -5.96 -3.89
CA GLY A 66 3.63 -6.08 -5.08
C GLY A 66 3.79 -4.89 -6.02
N LEU A 67 3.64 -3.66 -5.51
CA LEU A 67 3.80 -2.45 -6.31
C LEU A 67 5.23 -2.29 -6.87
N LEU A 68 6.26 -2.66 -6.10
CA LEU A 68 7.65 -2.69 -6.62
C LEU A 68 7.81 -3.71 -7.75
N ALA A 69 7.22 -4.89 -7.63
CA ALA A 69 7.31 -5.93 -8.64
C ALA A 69 6.68 -5.46 -9.95
N VAL A 70 5.51 -4.82 -9.88
CA VAL A 70 4.85 -4.19 -11.03
C VAL A 70 5.75 -3.14 -11.67
N GLN A 71 6.28 -2.19 -10.89
CA GLN A 71 7.16 -1.14 -11.40
C GLN A 71 8.42 -1.73 -12.07
N ALA A 72 9.01 -2.77 -11.48
CA ALA A 72 10.18 -3.45 -12.03
C ALA A 72 9.84 -4.19 -13.33
N ALA A 73 8.69 -4.85 -13.41
CA ALA A 73 8.23 -5.52 -14.62
C ALA A 73 8.00 -4.52 -15.76
N MET A 74 7.38 -3.37 -15.48
CA MET A 74 7.22 -2.28 -16.46
C MET A 74 8.57 -1.77 -16.95
N ALA A 75 9.51 -1.47 -16.04
CA ALA A 75 10.83 -0.96 -16.40
C ALA A 75 11.64 -1.94 -17.27
N ARG A 76 11.36 -3.24 -17.16
CA ARG A 76 12.03 -4.30 -17.94
C ARG A 76 11.24 -4.75 -19.17
N ASN A 77 10.10 -4.11 -19.47
CA ASN A 77 9.16 -4.56 -20.51
C ASN A 77 8.74 -6.03 -20.34
N GLN A 78 8.55 -6.46 -19.09
CA GLN A 78 8.17 -7.83 -18.70
C GLN A 78 6.68 -7.96 -18.33
N VAL A 79 5.87 -6.93 -18.58
CA VAL A 79 4.42 -7.03 -18.46
C VAL A 79 3.89 -7.95 -19.56
N PRO A 80 3.11 -9.00 -19.24
CA PRO A 80 2.62 -9.96 -20.24
C PRO A 80 1.88 -9.28 -21.41
N GLN A 81 2.14 -9.74 -22.63
CA GLN A 81 1.39 -9.30 -23.81
C GLN A 81 -0.08 -9.72 -23.66
N GLY A 82 -0.99 -8.75 -23.65
CA GLY A 82 -2.42 -8.98 -23.41
C GLY A 82 -2.87 -8.82 -21.96
N ALA A 83 -1.99 -8.40 -21.05
CA ALA A 83 -2.41 -7.97 -19.72
C ALA A 83 -3.43 -6.83 -19.82
N THR A 84 -4.59 -6.99 -19.18
CA THR A 84 -5.60 -5.93 -19.05
C THR A 84 -5.34 -5.01 -17.87
N ASP A 85 -4.49 -5.45 -16.94
CA ASP A 85 -4.10 -4.72 -15.75
C ASP A 85 -2.72 -5.20 -15.25
N PRO A 86 -1.67 -4.35 -15.33
CA PRO A 86 -0.33 -4.69 -14.88
C PRO A 86 -0.23 -4.77 -13.35
N CYS A 87 -1.21 -4.23 -12.61
CA CYS A 87 -1.28 -4.24 -11.16
C CYS A 87 -2.15 -5.38 -10.60
N SER A 88 -2.63 -6.30 -11.45
CA SER A 88 -3.55 -7.38 -11.06
C SER A 88 -3.07 -8.23 -9.87
N GLU A 89 -1.76 -8.48 -9.76
CA GLU A 89 -1.16 -9.19 -8.62
C GLU A 89 -0.96 -8.31 -7.37
N ALA A 90 -0.85 -6.99 -7.54
CA ALA A 90 -0.68 -6.05 -6.43
C ALA A 90 -2.01 -5.71 -5.75
N LYS A 91 -3.13 -5.71 -6.50
CA LYS A 91 -4.47 -5.39 -5.99
C LYS A 91 -4.91 -6.26 -4.81
N PRO A 92 -4.82 -7.60 -4.85
CA PRO A 92 -5.15 -8.44 -3.70
C PRO A 92 -4.32 -8.14 -2.46
N LEU A 93 -3.06 -7.73 -2.63
CA LEU A 93 -2.18 -7.39 -1.51
C LEU A 93 -2.59 -6.06 -0.85
N LEU A 94 -3.06 -5.09 -1.64
CA LEU A 94 -3.63 -3.85 -1.13
C LEU A 94 -4.94 -4.11 -0.37
N THR A 95 -5.84 -4.93 -0.92
CA THR A 95 -7.08 -5.34 -0.23
C THR A 95 -6.79 -6.06 1.08
N ALA A 96 -5.85 -7.01 1.08
CA ALA A 96 -5.47 -7.73 2.29
C ALA A 96 -4.88 -6.78 3.36
N LEU A 97 -4.11 -5.76 2.95
CA LEU A 97 -3.63 -4.73 3.86
C LEU A 97 -4.79 -3.93 4.46
N GLU A 98 -5.76 -3.49 3.66
CA GLU A 98 -6.93 -2.75 4.15
C GLU A 98 -7.69 -3.52 5.22
N GLU A 99 -7.96 -4.81 4.98
CA GLU A 99 -8.66 -5.69 5.92
C GLU A 99 -7.90 -5.81 7.24
N VAL A 100 -6.59 -6.04 7.17
CA VAL A 100 -5.76 -6.20 8.37
C VAL A 100 -5.64 -4.89 9.16
N LEU A 101 -5.56 -3.74 8.49
CA LEU A 101 -5.59 -2.43 9.16
C LEU A 101 -6.93 -2.18 9.85
N HIS A 102 -8.05 -2.55 9.22
CA HIS A 102 -9.38 -2.45 9.81
C HIS A 102 -9.51 -3.30 11.07
N VAL A 103 -9.05 -4.56 11.01
CA VAL A 103 -9.00 -5.44 12.16
C VAL A 103 -8.18 -4.79 13.27
N GLU A 104 -6.93 -4.40 13.01
CA GLU A 104 -6.06 -3.85 14.06
C GLU A 104 -6.64 -2.60 14.73
N LEU A 105 -7.27 -1.70 13.96
CA LEU A 105 -7.94 -0.51 14.51
C LEU A 105 -9.14 -0.89 15.39
N SER A 106 -9.94 -1.89 14.98
CA SER A 106 -11.08 -2.36 15.78
C SER A 106 -10.65 -2.95 17.13
N TRP A 107 -9.49 -3.63 17.17
CA TRP A 107 -8.94 -4.18 18.40
C TRP A 107 -8.45 -3.06 19.33
N ALA A 108 -7.77 -2.05 18.76
CA ALA A 108 -7.31 -0.90 19.51
C ALA A 108 -8.49 -0.14 20.15
N ASP A 109 -9.59 0.03 19.43
CA ASP A 109 -10.81 0.70 19.92
C ASP A 109 -11.43 -0.08 21.10
N ARG A 110 -11.47 -1.43 21.02
CA ARG A 110 -11.97 -2.28 22.11
C ARG A 110 -11.10 -2.25 23.36
N SER A 111 -9.77 -2.31 23.20
CA SER A 111 -8.83 -2.22 24.33
C SER A 111 -8.99 -0.88 25.07
N ALA A 112 -9.07 0.23 24.34
CA ALA A 112 -9.26 1.55 24.94
C ALA A 112 -10.61 1.73 25.67
N ALA A 113 -11.65 0.99 25.26
CA ALA A 113 -12.95 0.99 25.92
C ALA A 113 -12.98 0.16 27.21
N THR A 114 -12.06 -0.81 27.36
CA THR A 114 -12.03 -1.72 28.53
C THR A 114 -11.19 -1.12 29.68
N GLU A 115 -10.32 -0.15 29.37
CA GLU A 115 -9.45 0.56 30.33
C GLU A 115 -10.08 1.84 30.90
N ARG A 116 -11.35 2.13 30.58
CA ARG A 116 -12.13 3.27 31.11
C ARG A 116 -13.21 2.79 32.07
#